data_AF-S7V793-F1
#
_entry.id   AF-S7V793-F1
#
_cell.length_a   1.000
_cell.length_b   1.000
_cell.length_c   1.000
_cell.angle_alpha   90.00
_cell.angle_beta   90.00
_cell.angle_gamma   90.00
#
_symmetry.space_group_name_H-M   'P 1'
#
loop_
_entity.id
_entity.type
_entity.pdbx_description
1 polymer ?
#
loop_
_entity_poly.entity_id
_entity_poly.type
_entity_poly.pdbx_seq_one_letter_code
_entity_poly.pdbx_strand_id
1 'polypeptide(L)'
;MTEHHSKYLTQGLFLLILTLILAGFQGNVKLGNKVLIESLETDSLRYDMFLLEDDNGQPEGYMAEIFTPVCHTNECYPVYVNFYWDLLGNYQKYDVPEGELLTKLDHVPFDVADHDKLQEILSNERSLLKDYKIEELVGGTQTAATNGVDAVTGATLKTIKNEVIYGAVYSCYTLWHLAHGDMAAIAKAYTTENYSGEQLLKFLESGHYPYQYWAIEKVLAKGLEKDDKIAAAMLKILQSDNIFLATHLIKVLPIEVFSSSERQLQLWETFENSQYRLQMDLLDKLNALTLFPEIHSKLLNGLNEANPAQQKKMLAVLQNQSNLNKAEQFLALKYLNEGKWESEMEALLKSQKKLDKKLKTIEHSK
;
A
#
# COMPACT_ATOMS: atom_id res chain seq x y z
N MET A 1 47.42 -13.80 33.33
CA MET A 1 46.36 -13.09 34.08
C MET A 1 45.80 -11.94 33.24
N THR A 2 45.47 -12.21 31.97
CA THR A 2 45.14 -11.19 30.95
C THR A 2 44.36 -11.83 29.81
N GLU A 3 43.23 -12.47 30.12
CA GLU A 3 42.37 -13.03 29.06
C GLU A 3 40.86 -13.00 29.39
N HIS A 4 40.45 -12.25 30.43
CA HIS A 4 39.06 -12.20 30.87
C HIS A 4 38.37 -10.83 30.72
N HIS A 5 39.08 -9.79 30.29
CA HIS A 5 38.54 -8.43 30.17
C HIS A 5 38.06 -8.03 28.76
N SER A 6 38.31 -8.84 27.72
CA SER A 6 37.96 -8.50 26.34
C SER A 6 36.47 -8.73 25.98
N LYS A 7 35.81 -9.72 26.60
CA LYS A 7 34.42 -10.08 26.25
C LYS A 7 33.35 -9.11 26.78
N TYR A 8 33.65 -8.34 27.82
CA TYR A 8 32.68 -7.41 28.42
C TYR A 8 32.66 -6.05 27.73
N LEU A 9 33.75 -5.64 27.04
CA LEU A 9 33.77 -4.40 26.26
C LEU A 9 32.94 -4.51 24.97
N THR A 10 32.93 -5.69 24.32
CA THR A 10 32.17 -5.92 23.09
C THR A 10 30.66 -6.07 23.33
N GLN A 11 30.26 -6.59 24.49
CA GLN A 11 28.84 -6.69 24.87
C GLN A 11 28.25 -5.36 25.35
N GLY A 12 29.06 -4.50 25.98
CA GLY A 12 28.64 -3.13 26.34
C GLY A 12 28.42 -2.24 25.13
N LEU A 13 29.21 -2.40 24.06
CA LEU A 13 29.08 -1.61 22.83
C LEU A 13 27.83 -2.00 22.01
N PHE A 14 27.46 -3.29 22.01
CA PHE A 14 26.25 -3.77 21.32
C PHE A 14 24.95 -3.31 22.03
N LEU A 15 24.97 -3.21 23.36
CA LEU A 15 23.82 -2.72 24.13
C LEU A 15 23.63 -1.20 24.01
N LEU A 16 24.71 -0.45 23.77
CA LEU A 16 24.66 1.00 23.56
C LEU A 16 24.24 1.38 22.13
N ILE A 17 24.53 0.53 21.14
CA ILE A 17 24.01 0.69 19.76
C ILE A 17 22.53 0.28 19.69
N LEU A 18 22.08 -0.70 20.49
CA LEU A 18 20.67 -1.10 20.53
C LEU A 18 19.77 -0.08 21.25
N THR A 19 20.27 0.66 22.25
CA THR A 19 19.52 1.75 22.88
C THR A 19 19.47 3.03 22.05
N LEU A 20 20.42 3.24 21.13
CA LEU A 20 20.39 4.36 20.17
C LEU A 20 19.38 4.16 19.02
N ILE A 21 18.94 2.93 18.75
CA ILE A 21 17.91 2.64 17.73
C ILE A 21 16.48 2.84 18.29
N LEU A 22 16.31 2.90 19.62
CA LEU A 22 15.03 3.21 20.28
C LEU A 22 14.83 4.70 20.58
N ALA A 23 15.79 5.56 20.23
CA ALA A 23 15.70 7.02 20.39
C ALA A 23 15.34 7.76 19.10
N GLY A 24 14.83 7.06 18.08
CA GLY A 24 14.32 7.65 16.85
C GLY A 24 12.80 7.66 16.86
N PHE A 25 12.19 8.77 17.29
CA PHE A 25 10.88 9.33 16.87
C PHE A 25 10.39 10.34 17.93
N GLN A 26 11.23 11.30 18.29
CA GLN A 26 10.77 12.63 18.70
C GLN A 26 11.51 13.65 17.86
N GLY A 27 11.34 13.54 16.54
CA GLY A 27 11.66 14.64 15.66
C GLY A 27 10.68 15.76 15.94
N ASN A 28 11.18 16.89 16.45
CA ASN A 28 10.51 18.17 16.22
C ASN A 28 10.38 18.30 14.71
N VAL A 29 9.22 17.95 14.17
CA VAL A 29 8.88 18.21 12.78
C VAL A 29 8.94 19.73 12.65
N LYS A 30 10.00 20.26 12.02
CA LYS A 30 9.93 21.60 11.47
C LYS A 30 8.74 21.56 10.53
N LEU A 31 7.67 22.27 10.89
CA LEU A 31 6.60 22.54 9.94
C LEU A 31 7.28 23.20 8.74
N GLY A 32 7.30 22.49 7.62
CA GLY A 32 7.81 23.02 6.36
C GLY A 32 6.94 24.19 5.86
N ASN A 33 7.13 24.57 4.61
CA ASN A 33 6.32 25.66 4.04
C ASN A 33 4.84 25.25 4.01
N LYS A 34 3.94 26.14 4.46
CA LYS A 34 2.49 25.97 4.36
C LYS A 34 1.97 26.71 3.13
N VAL A 35 1.24 26.02 2.27
CA VAL A 35 0.54 26.62 1.12
C VAL A 35 -0.95 26.48 1.33
N LEU A 36 -1.69 27.60 1.40
CA LEU A 36 -3.15 27.58 1.55
C LEU A 36 -3.79 26.98 0.29
N ILE A 37 -4.64 25.97 0.45
CA ILE A 37 -5.33 25.27 -0.65
C ILE A 37 -6.84 25.45 -0.62
N GLU A 38 -7.44 25.63 0.56
CA GLU A 38 -8.89 25.83 0.72
C GLU A 38 -9.19 26.60 2.00
N SER A 39 -10.27 27.38 1.98
CA SER A 39 -10.82 28.07 3.15
C SER A 39 -12.35 27.96 3.14
N LEU A 40 -12.93 27.75 4.32
CA LEU A 40 -14.38 27.78 4.52
C LEU A 40 -14.71 28.68 5.71
N GLU A 41 -15.73 29.52 5.55
CA GLU A 41 -16.29 30.31 6.63
C GLU A 41 -17.83 30.20 6.63
N THR A 42 -18.36 29.51 7.64
CA THR A 42 -19.80 29.37 7.90
C THR A 42 -20.09 29.57 9.39
N ASP A 43 -21.37 29.70 9.74
CA ASP A 43 -21.80 29.83 11.13
C ASP A 43 -21.45 28.59 12.00
N SER A 44 -21.32 27.41 11.39
CA SER A 44 -21.13 26.12 12.08
C SER A 44 -19.73 25.52 11.94
N LEU A 45 -18.92 26.04 11.02
CA LEU A 45 -17.58 25.54 10.72
C LEU A 45 -16.77 26.64 10.04
N ARG A 46 -15.55 26.87 10.53
CA ARG A 46 -14.55 27.67 9.84
C ARG A 46 -13.26 26.89 9.78
N TYR A 47 -12.58 26.90 8.65
CA TYR A 47 -11.24 26.32 8.56
C TYR A 47 -10.42 26.94 7.44
N ASP A 48 -9.10 26.90 7.63
CA ASP A 48 -8.10 27.08 6.57
C ASP A 48 -7.32 25.78 6.43
N MET A 49 -7.22 25.27 5.20
CA MET A 49 -6.53 24.03 4.86
C MET A 49 -5.27 24.33 4.05
N PHE A 50 -4.17 23.67 4.42
CA PHE A 50 -2.84 23.89 3.90
C PHE A 50 -2.23 22.58 3.39
N LEU A 51 -1.52 22.68 2.27
CA LEU A 51 -0.49 21.71 1.89
C LEU A 51 0.78 22.00 2.68
N LEU A 52 1.37 20.94 3.24
CA LEU A 52 2.69 20.99 3.87
C LEU A 52 3.74 20.52 2.88
N GLU A 53 4.77 21.34 2.66
CA GLU A 53 5.88 21.04 1.75
C GLU A 53 7.22 20.98 2.49
N ASP A 54 8.11 20.10 2.05
CA ASP A 54 9.49 20.07 2.52
C ASP A 54 10.30 21.28 2.02
N ASP A 55 11.57 21.38 2.44
CA ASP A 55 12.47 22.47 2.04
C ASP A 55 12.71 22.54 0.51
N ASN A 56 12.39 21.48 -0.23
CA ASN A 56 12.50 21.40 -1.69
C ASN A 56 11.16 21.67 -2.41
N GLY A 57 10.11 22.01 -1.67
CA GLY A 57 8.76 22.21 -2.22
C GLY A 57 8.02 20.91 -2.55
N GLN A 58 8.44 19.76 -1.98
CA GLN A 58 7.76 18.50 -2.22
C GLN A 58 6.65 18.28 -1.17
N PRO A 59 5.45 17.85 -1.60
CA PRO A 59 4.37 17.50 -0.68
C PRO A 59 4.78 16.48 0.39
N GLU A 60 4.43 16.77 1.65
CA GLU A 60 4.60 15.86 2.80
C GLU A 60 3.28 15.46 3.46
N GLY A 61 2.26 16.32 3.39
CA GLY A 61 0.95 16.06 3.96
C GLY A 61 0.06 17.29 3.93
N TYR A 62 -1.03 17.25 4.68
CA TYR A 62 -1.96 18.36 4.81
C TYR A 62 -2.18 18.72 6.27
N MET A 63 -2.56 19.97 6.52
CA MET A 63 -3.00 20.47 7.80
C MET A 63 -4.25 21.31 7.62
N ALA A 64 -5.18 21.27 8.57
CA ALA A 64 -6.25 22.27 8.64
C ALA A 64 -6.31 22.89 10.04
N GLU A 65 -6.45 24.20 10.09
CA GLU A 65 -6.72 24.98 11.30
C GLU A 65 -8.23 25.16 11.39
N ILE A 66 -8.88 24.53 12.38
CA ILE A 66 -10.33 24.33 12.41
C ILE A 66 -10.94 25.03 13.63
N PHE A 67 -12.04 25.72 13.40
CA PHE A 67 -12.96 26.20 14.41
C PHE A 67 -14.36 25.63 14.18
N THR A 68 -14.98 25.12 15.24
CA THR A 68 -16.41 24.78 15.21
C THR A 68 -17.08 25.05 16.57
N PRO A 69 -18.26 25.69 16.59
CA PRO A 69 -19.08 25.82 17.80
C PRO A 69 -19.75 24.47 18.10
N VAL A 70 -19.01 23.58 18.77
CA VAL A 70 -19.50 22.25 19.17
C VAL A 70 -20.44 22.41 20.37
N CYS A 71 -21.72 22.71 20.13
CA CYS A 71 -22.70 22.71 21.22
C CYS A 71 -24.16 22.52 20.75
N HIS A 72 -24.92 21.66 21.43
CA HIS A 72 -26.38 21.54 21.27
C HIS A 72 -27.15 22.52 22.19
N THR A 73 -26.50 23.09 23.22
CA THR A 73 -27.17 23.85 24.30
C THR A 73 -26.60 25.25 24.57
N ASN A 74 -25.70 25.78 23.73
CA ASN A 74 -24.98 27.05 23.94
C ASN A 74 -24.14 27.16 25.23
N GLU A 75 -23.82 26.03 25.88
CA GLU A 75 -23.06 25.95 27.13
C GLU A 75 -21.70 25.25 27.00
N CYS A 76 -21.23 24.94 25.79
CA CYS A 76 -19.89 24.39 25.59
C CYS A 76 -18.97 25.47 25.02
N TYR A 77 -17.68 25.42 25.38
CA TYR A 77 -16.67 26.22 24.70
C TYR A 77 -16.54 25.77 23.24
N PRO A 78 -16.31 26.72 22.30
CA PRO A 78 -16.01 26.36 20.93
C PRO A 78 -14.73 25.52 20.85
N VAL A 79 -14.64 24.70 19.82
CA VAL A 79 -13.48 23.84 19.59
C VAL A 79 -12.56 24.50 18.56
N TYR A 80 -11.30 24.64 18.94
CA TYR A 80 -10.19 24.99 18.06
C TYR A 80 -9.20 23.83 18.02
N VAL A 81 -8.96 23.28 16.83
CA VAL A 81 -8.05 22.13 16.65
C VAL A 81 -7.29 22.25 15.33
N ASN A 82 -6.07 21.75 15.31
CA ASN A 82 -5.32 21.53 14.08
C ASN A 82 -5.35 20.05 13.73
N PHE A 83 -5.80 19.70 12.53
CA PHE A 83 -5.78 18.34 12.03
C PHE A 83 -4.70 18.14 10.99
N TYR A 84 -4.21 16.90 10.87
CA TYR A 84 -3.18 16.52 9.93
C TYR A 84 -3.56 15.26 9.16
N TRP A 85 -3.30 15.27 7.86
CA TRP A 85 -3.52 14.13 6.97
C TRP A 85 -2.27 13.80 6.18
N ASP A 86 -2.17 12.54 5.78
CA ASP A 86 -1.21 12.11 4.78
C ASP A 86 -1.64 12.56 3.37
N LEU A 87 -0.81 12.29 2.37
CA LEU A 87 -1.05 12.73 0.99
C LEU A 87 -2.20 11.98 0.30
N LEU A 88 -2.75 10.92 0.88
CA LEU A 88 -3.96 10.27 0.40
C LEU A 88 -5.20 10.63 1.21
N GLY A 89 -5.09 11.60 2.12
CA GLY A 89 -6.19 12.07 2.96
C GLY A 89 -6.46 11.16 4.16
N ASN A 90 -5.52 10.31 4.57
CA ASN A 90 -5.68 9.50 5.77
C ASN A 90 -5.27 10.34 6.99
N TYR A 91 -6.18 10.47 7.96
CA TYR A 91 -5.93 11.22 9.20
C TYR A 91 -4.71 10.67 9.93
N GLN A 92 -3.86 11.56 10.45
CA GLN A 92 -2.64 11.21 11.17
C GLN A 92 -2.74 11.56 12.66
N LYS A 93 -3.11 12.81 12.96
CA LYS A 93 -3.12 13.35 14.33
C LYS A 93 -3.87 14.68 14.39
N TYR A 94 -4.07 15.13 15.62
CA TYR A 94 -4.49 16.49 15.93
C TYR A 94 -3.58 17.10 16.99
N ASP A 95 -3.62 18.43 17.08
CA ASP A 95 -3.22 19.16 18.28
C ASP A 95 -4.19 20.32 18.56
N VAL A 96 -4.04 20.91 19.73
CA VAL A 96 -4.82 22.06 20.19
C VAL A 96 -3.90 23.29 20.13
N PRO A 97 -4.31 24.38 19.46
CA PRO A 97 -3.54 25.62 19.41
C PRO A 97 -3.19 26.17 20.79
N GLU A 98 -2.08 26.92 20.86
CA GLU A 98 -1.64 27.53 22.12
C GLU A 98 -2.72 28.46 22.70
N GLY A 99 -3.05 28.26 23.97
CA GLY A 99 -4.07 29.03 24.68
C GLY A 99 -5.50 28.48 24.56
N GLU A 100 -5.72 27.50 23.69
CA GLU A 100 -7.01 26.82 23.53
C GLU A 100 -7.08 25.52 24.34
N LEU A 101 -8.29 25.04 24.62
CA LEU A 101 -8.52 23.79 25.32
C LEU A 101 -9.81 23.11 24.85
N LEU A 102 -9.84 21.79 24.94
CA LEU A 102 -11.07 21.01 24.74
C LEU A 102 -11.78 20.81 26.08
N THR A 103 -13.10 20.95 26.11
CA THR A 103 -13.91 20.68 27.29
C THR A 103 -14.95 19.59 27.07
N LYS A 104 -15.25 18.87 28.14
CA LYS A 104 -16.44 18.03 28.30
C LYS A 104 -17.63 18.92 28.69
N LEU A 105 -18.77 18.28 28.95
CA LEU A 105 -19.91 18.88 29.65
C LEU A 105 -19.45 19.59 30.92
N ASP A 106 -20.21 20.63 31.30
CA ASP A 106 -19.93 21.49 32.45
C ASP A 106 -18.58 22.22 32.38
N HIS A 107 -18.06 22.45 31.17
CA HIS A 107 -16.80 23.15 30.90
C HIS A 107 -15.56 22.49 31.55
N VAL A 108 -15.62 21.18 31.83
CA VAL A 108 -14.49 20.45 32.41
C VAL A 108 -13.41 20.26 31.34
N PRO A 109 -12.18 20.78 31.52
CA PRO A 109 -11.10 20.58 30.55
C PRO A 109 -10.77 19.10 30.34
N PHE A 110 -10.36 18.75 29.13
CA PHE A 110 -9.79 17.46 28.83
C PHE A 110 -8.48 17.27 29.61
N ASP A 111 -8.32 16.09 30.19
CA ASP A 111 -7.05 15.64 30.74
C ASP A 111 -6.24 14.87 29.67
N VAL A 112 -5.05 14.41 30.06
CA VAL A 112 -4.17 13.66 29.15
C VAL A 112 -4.83 12.38 28.64
N ALA A 113 -5.59 11.68 29.50
CA ALA A 113 -6.25 10.44 29.12
C ALA A 113 -7.42 10.70 28.14
N ASP A 114 -8.11 11.83 28.28
CA ASP A 114 -9.11 12.25 27.29
C ASP A 114 -8.46 12.56 25.94
N HIS A 115 -7.32 13.25 25.93
CA HIS A 115 -6.60 13.54 24.68
C HIS A 115 -6.12 12.26 23.99
N ASP A 116 -5.54 11.32 24.74
CA ASP A 116 -5.13 10.01 24.24
C ASP A 116 -6.32 9.23 23.68
N LYS A 117 -7.46 9.26 24.41
CA LYS A 117 -8.68 8.58 23.97
C LYS A 117 -9.27 9.22 22.72
N LEU A 118 -9.23 10.55 22.60
CA LEU A 118 -9.68 11.25 21.40
C LEU A 118 -8.79 10.87 20.22
N GLN A 119 -7.47 10.82 20.39
CA GLN A 119 -6.57 10.38 19.32
C GLN A 119 -6.86 8.94 18.88
N GLU A 120 -7.15 8.02 19.82
CA GLU A 120 -7.56 6.64 19.50
C GLU A 120 -8.85 6.61 18.67
N ILE A 121 -9.88 7.38 19.07
CA ILE A 121 -11.16 7.49 18.36
C ILE A 121 -10.93 8.03 16.95
N LEU A 122 -10.22 9.15 16.81
CA LEU A 122 -9.95 9.79 15.52
C LEU A 122 -9.06 8.93 14.62
N SER A 123 -8.17 8.10 15.17
CA SER A 123 -7.35 7.18 14.36
C SER A 123 -8.13 5.95 13.86
N ASN A 124 -9.33 5.70 14.39
CA ASN A 124 -10.14 4.55 13.99
C ASN A 124 -11.08 4.90 12.82
N GLU A 125 -10.62 4.68 11.58
CA GLU A 125 -11.43 4.83 10.35
C GLU A 125 -12.69 3.93 10.32
N ARG A 126 -12.70 2.87 11.14
CA ARG A 126 -13.81 1.91 11.27
C ARG A 126 -14.64 2.16 12.52
N SER A 127 -14.56 3.35 13.09
CA SER A 127 -15.36 3.73 14.25
C SER A 127 -16.85 3.58 13.96
N LEU A 128 -17.60 3.15 14.97
CA LEU A 128 -19.06 3.13 14.88
C LEU A 128 -19.63 4.53 14.66
N LEU A 129 -18.92 5.59 15.03
CA LEU A 129 -19.37 6.97 14.82
C LEU A 129 -19.79 7.23 13.37
N LYS A 130 -19.18 6.54 12.40
CA LYS A 130 -19.54 6.58 10.98
C LYS A 130 -21.01 6.25 10.68
N ASP A 131 -21.56 5.27 11.39
CA ASP A 131 -22.84 4.63 11.03
C ASP A 131 -24.01 5.11 11.91
N TYR A 132 -23.74 5.84 12.98
CA TYR A 132 -24.76 6.32 13.92
C TYR A 132 -25.07 7.80 13.72
N LYS A 133 -26.32 8.16 14.04
CA LYS A 133 -26.68 9.57 14.20
C LYS A 133 -26.30 10.06 15.59
N ILE A 134 -25.97 11.34 15.71
CA ILE A 134 -25.58 11.92 17.00
C ILE A 134 -26.66 11.73 18.08
N GLU A 135 -27.94 11.80 17.73
CA GLU A 135 -29.05 11.63 18.67
C GLU A 135 -29.10 10.21 19.28
N GLU A 136 -28.74 9.20 18.48
CA GLU A 136 -28.68 7.80 18.91
C GLU A 136 -27.53 7.56 19.89
N LEU A 137 -26.40 8.23 19.67
CA LEU A 137 -25.23 8.19 20.55
C LEU A 137 -25.49 8.90 21.88
N VAL A 138 -26.14 10.06 21.83
CA VAL A 138 -26.51 10.83 23.02
C VAL A 138 -27.56 10.08 23.86
N GLY A 139 -28.61 9.54 23.23
CA GLY A 139 -29.62 8.72 23.92
C GLY A 139 -29.03 7.45 24.55
N GLY A 140 -28.12 6.77 23.86
CA GLY A 140 -27.42 5.57 24.37
C GLY A 140 -26.47 5.86 25.53
N THR A 141 -25.76 6.99 25.51
CA THR A 141 -24.81 7.34 26.58
C THR A 141 -25.52 7.83 27.85
N GLN A 142 -26.62 8.56 27.73
CA GLN A 142 -27.41 9.03 28.87
C GLN A 142 -28.16 7.88 29.58
N THR A 143 -28.75 6.94 28.82
CA THR A 143 -29.40 5.75 29.38
C THR A 143 -28.42 4.84 30.11
N ALA A 144 -27.21 4.66 29.58
CA ALA A 144 -26.14 3.89 30.23
C ALA A 144 -25.62 4.52 31.54
N ALA A 145 -25.73 5.84 31.70
CA ALA A 145 -25.31 6.55 32.92
C ALA A 145 -26.37 6.52 34.03
N THR A 146 -27.65 6.35 33.69
CA THR A 146 -28.75 6.58 34.63
C THR A 146 -29.48 5.32 35.10
N ASN A 147 -29.64 4.26 34.30
CA ASN A 147 -30.28 3.02 34.77
C ASN A 147 -29.94 1.82 33.86
N GLY A 148 -29.48 0.72 34.48
CA GLY A 148 -29.17 -0.55 33.80
C GLY A 148 -30.39 -1.37 33.35
N VAL A 149 -31.50 -0.73 32.99
CA VAL A 149 -32.72 -1.42 32.55
C VAL A 149 -33.50 -0.52 31.58
N ASP A 150 -33.10 -0.50 30.30
CA ASP A 150 -34.05 -0.27 29.20
C ASP A 150 -33.50 -0.89 27.91
N ALA A 151 -34.39 -1.32 27.02
CA ALA A 151 -34.26 -2.39 26.02
C ALA A 151 -33.30 -2.14 24.83
N VAL A 152 -32.13 -1.55 25.06
CA VAL A 152 -30.98 -1.63 24.15
C VAL A 152 -30.04 -2.69 24.70
N THR A 153 -29.74 -3.73 23.92
CA THR A 153 -28.86 -4.83 24.34
C THR A 153 -27.58 -4.25 24.96
N GLY A 154 -27.30 -4.55 26.24
CA GLY A 154 -26.22 -3.90 27.01
C GLY A 154 -24.83 -3.98 26.37
N ALA A 155 -24.63 -4.92 25.44
CA ALA A 155 -23.46 -4.98 24.57
C ALA A 155 -23.32 -3.73 23.67
N THR A 156 -24.39 -3.28 23.02
CA THR A 156 -24.39 -2.09 22.13
C THR A 156 -24.07 -0.81 22.91
N LEU A 157 -24.64 -0.65 24.10
CA LEU A 157 -24.37 0.50 24.98
C LEU A 157 -22.91 0.54 25.45
N LYS A 158 -22.34 -0.62 25.79
CA LYS A 158 -20.93 -0.73 26.18
C LYS A 158 -19.99 -0.43 25.01
N THR A 159 -20.33 -0.86 23.80
CA THR A 159 -19.54 -0.56 22.60
C THR A 159 -19.58 0.93 22.28
N ILE A 160 -20.75 1.58 22.31
CA ILE A 160 -20.87 3.04 22.09
C ILE A 160 -20.03 3.81 23.11
N LYS A 161 -20.05 3.41 24.39
CA LYS A 161 -19.23 4.05 25.44
C LYS A 161 -17.73 3.99 25.16
N ASN A 162 -17.25 2.95 24.48
CA ASN A 162 -15.84 2.82 24.15
C ASN A 162 -15.41 3.67 22.94
N GLU A 163 -16.38 4.19 22.16
CA GLU A 163 -16.17 5.00 20.95
C GLU A 163 -16.24 6.51 21.24
N VAL A 164 -16.49 6.92 22.49
CA VAL A 164 -16.64 8.33 22.89
C VAL A 164 -16.03 8.60 24.26
N ILE A 165 -15.68 9.85 24.50
CA ILE A 165 -15.33 10.34 25.84
C ILE A 165 -16.62 10.72 26.55
N TYR A 166 -16.78 10.24 27.79
CA TYR A 166 -17.96 10.58 28.59
C TYR A 166 -18.02 12.10 28.82
N GLY A 167 -19.17 12.69 28.51
CA GLY A 167 -19.34 14.14 28.55
C GLY A 167 -18.78 14.87 27.33
N ALA A 168 -18.30 14.20 26.29
CA ALA A 168 -17.83 14.86 25.06
C ALA A 168 -18.28 14.14 23.78
N VAL A 169 -19.45 13.49 23.83
CA VAL A 169 -20.03 12.71 22.71
C VAL A 169 -20.11 13.52 21.43
N TYR A 170 -20.63 14.76 21.52
CA TYR A 170 -20.78 15.64 20.36
C TYR A 170 -19.42 16.06 19.79
N SER A 171 -18.43 16.37 20.65
CA SER A 171 -17.07 16.67 20.22
C SER A 171 -16.42 15.49 19.51
N CYS A 172 -16.47 14.29 20.12
CA CYS A 172 -15.92 13.07 19.50
C CYS A 172 -16.57 12.80 18.13
N TYR A 173 -17.89 12.88 18.04
CA TYR A 173 -18.61 12.67 16.79
C TYR A 173 -18.25 13.68 15.71
N THR A 174 -18.27 14.97 16.05
CA THR A 174 -18.00 16.06 15.10
C THR A 174 -16.58 15.99 14.59
N LEU A 175 -15.61 15.85 15.51
CA LEU A 175 -14.19 15.78 15.16
C LEU A 175 -13.87 14.53 14.32
N TRP A 176 -14.51 13.39 14.59
CA TRP A 176 -14.32 12.20 13.78
C TRP A 176 -14.81 12.41 12.34
N HIS A 177 -15.98 13.04 12.15
CA HIS A 177 -16.50 13.34 10.81
C HIS A 177 -15.68 14.39 10.07
N LEU A 178 -15.07 15.34 10.78
CA LEU A 178 -14.11 16.27 10.16
C LEU A 178 -12.83 15.55 9.72
N ALA A 179 -12.32 14.64 10.55
CA ALA A 179 -11.10 13.87 10.26
C ALA A 179 -11.26 12.92 9.07
N HIS A 180 -12.46 12.35 8.86
CA HIS A 180 -12.70 11.29 7.87
C HIS A 180 -13.69 11.68 6.75
N GLY A 181 -14.21 12.89 6.78
CA GLY A 181 -15.21 13.40 5.84
C GLY A 181 -14.63 14.33 4.79
N ASP A 182 -15.26 15.48 4.60
CA ASP A 182 -14.98 16.38 3.47
C ASP A 182 -13.53 16.87 3.42
N MET A 183 -12.92 17.18 4.57
CA MET A 183 -11.51 17.63 4.61
C MET A 183 -10.54 16.54 4.13
N ALA A 184 -10.75 15.27 4.52
CA ALA A 184 -9.98 14.15 4.01
C ALA A 184 -10.17 13.97 2.49
N ALA A 185 -11.40 14.18 2.01
CA ALA A 185 -11.71 14.14 0.58
C ALA A 185 -11.00 15.26 -0.20
N ILE A 186 -10.97 16.49 0.35
CA ILE A 186 -10.25 17.64 -0.20
C ILE A 186 -8.75 17.34 -0.30
N ALA A 187 -8.11 16.88 0.78
CA ALA A 187 -6.69 16.48 0.78
C ALA A 187 -6.37 15.50 -0.36
N LYS A 188 -7.18 14.45 -0.47
CA LYS A 188 -7.01 13.41 -1.49
C LYS A 188 -7.24 13.95 -2.90
N ALA A 189 -8.25 14.79 -3.09
CA ALA A 189 -8.55 15.42 -4.37
C ALA A 189 -7.38 16.30 -4.82
N TYR A 190 -6.85 17.14 -3.93
CA TYR A 190 -5.70 18.00 -4.22
C TYR A 190 -4.48 17.18 -4.68
N THR A 191 -4.13 16.10 -3.97
CA THR A 191 -3.04 15.20 -4.41
C THR A 191 -3.34 14.59 -5.77
N THR A 192 -4.58 14.17 -6.01
CA THR A 192 -4.99 13.54 -7.26
C THR A 192 -4.93 14.50 -8.44
N GLU A 193 -5.12 15.79 -8.22
CA GLU A 193 -5.06 16.81 -9.27
C GLU A 193 -3.62 17.30 -9.51
N ASN A 194 -2.76 17.27 -8.49
CA ASN A 194 -1.47 17.96 -8.52
C ASN A 194 -0.22 17.06 -8.46
N TYR A 195 -0.36 15.73 -8.46
CA TYR A 195 0.81 14.84 -8.37
C TYR A 195 1.78 14.94 -9.56
N SER A 196 3.07 14.98 -9.25
CA SER A 196 4.18 14.96 -10.19
C SER A 196 4.71 13.54 -10.45
N GLY A 197 5.53 13.36 -11.49
CA GLY A 197 6.23 12.09 -11.72
C GLY A 197 7.23 11.75 -10.59
N GLU A 198 7.85 12.78 -10.00
CA GLU A 198 8.73 12.62 -8.83
C GLU A 198 7.96 12.14 -7.60
N GLN A 199 6.76 12.67 -7.38
CA GLN A 199 5.88 12.23 -6.28
C GLN A 199 5.47 10.76 -6.46
N LEU A 200 5.17 10.33 -7.70
CA LEU A 200 4.90 8.92 -7.99
C LEU A 200 6.09 8.03 -7.68
N LEU A 201 7.30 8.46 -8.06
CA LEU A 201 8.52 7.72 -7.73
C LEU A 201 8.70 7.59 -6.22
N LYS A 202 8.55 8.70 -5.46
CA LYS A 202 8.60 8.70 -3.99
C LYS A 202 7.58 7.75 -3.39
N PHE A 203 6.36 7.71 -3.93
CA PHE A 203 5.31 6.78 -3.48
C PHE A 203 5.67 5.32 -3.76
N LEU A 204 6.17 5.01 -4.97
CA LEU A 204 6.63 3.65 -5.30
C LEU A 204 7.76 3.17 -4.38
N GLU A 205 8.65 4.07 -3.96
CA GLU A 205 9.81 3.75 -3.11
C GLU A 205 9.52 3.87 -1.60
N SER A 206 8.35 4.35 -1.20
CA SER A 206 8.04 4.68 0.19
C SER A 206 7.94 3.48 1.14
N GLY A 207 7.69 2.27 0.64
CA GLY A 207 7.29 1.12 1.45
C GLY A 207 5.90 1.25 2.09
N HIS A 208 5.20 2.36 1.86
CA HIS A 208 3.84 2.59 2.32
C HIS A 208 2.86 2.02 1.30
N TYR A 209 2.28 0.85 1.58
CA TYR A 209 1.49 0.10 0.60
C TYR A 209 0.35 0.90 -0.04
N PRO A 210 -0.46 1.69 0.70
CA PRO A 210 -1.49 2.53 0.08
C PRO A 210 -0.92 3.50 -0.96
N TYR A 211 0.24 4.10 -0.70
CA TYR A 211 0.92 4.97 -1.66
C TYR A 211 1.42 4.21 -2.87
N GLN A 212 2.00 3.03 -2.66
CA GLN A 212 2.50 2.19 -3.75
C GLN A 212 1.37 1.72 -4.68
N TYR A 213 0.25 1.23 -4.14
CA TYR A 213 -0.92 0.85 -4.94
C TYR A 213 -1.46 2.03 -5.74
N TRP A 214 -1.64 3.19 -5.09
CA TRP A 214 -2.11 4.39 -5.74
C TRP A 214 -1.16 4.87 -6.84
N ALA A 215 0.15 4.84 -6.58
CA ALA A 215 1.15 5.25 -7.56
C ALA A 215 1.21 4.31 -8.77
N ILE A 216 1.10 2.99 -8.57
CA ILE A 216 1.00 2.03 -9.68
C ILE A 216 -0.18 2.38 -10.58
N GLU A 217 -1.36 2.63 -10.00
CA GLU A 217 -2.54 3.03 -10.76
C GLU A 217 -2.29 4.29 -11.59
N LYS A 218 -1.70 5.33 -10.98
CA LYS A 218 -1.45 6.61 -11.66
C LYS A 218 -0.34 6.54 -12.70
N VAL A 219 0.71 5.75 -12.48
CA VAL A 219 1.76 5.47 -13.46
C VAL A 219 1.14 4.88 -14.72
N LEU A 220 0.30 3.86 -14.57
CA LEU A 220 -0.37 3.20 -15.70
C LEU A 220 -1.34 4.14 -16.40
N ALA A 221 -2.12 4.93 -15.65
CA ALA A 221 -3.06 5.89 -16.22
C ALA A 221 -2.36 6.99 -17.06
N LYS A 222 -1.13 7.38 -16.68
CA LYS A 222 -0.33 8.38 -17.40
C LYS A 222 0.62 7.79 -18.45
N GLY A 223 0.70 6.46 -18.60
CA GLY A 223 1.63 5.82 -19.55
C GLY A 223 3.10 5.97 -19.16
N LEU A 224 3.40 6.07 -17.85
CA LEU A 224 4.75 6.33 -17.32
C LEU A 224 5.54 5.04 -17.02
N GLU A 225 4.97 3.87 -17.28
CA GLU A 225 5.58 2.57 -16.96
C GLU A 225 6.89 2.27 -17.73
N LYS A 226 7.19 3.07 -18.76
CA LYS A 226 8.43 2.98 -19.54
C LYS A 226 9.50 3.98 -19.11
N ASP A 227 9.21 4.91 -18.21
CA ASP A 227 10.22 5.79 -17.62
C ASP A 227 11.23 4.93 -16.83
N ASP A 228 12.52 5.16 -17.05
CA ASP A 228 13.58 4.28 -16.51
C ASP A 228 13.59 4.24 -14.97
N LYS A 229 13.36 5.38 -14.31
CA LYS A 229 13.35 5.45 -12.84
C LYS A 229 12.11 4.76 -12.27
N ILE A 230 10.95 5.03 -12.86
CA ILE A 230 9.68 4.41 -12.46
C ILE A 230 9.72 2.89 -12.69
N ALA A 231 10.22 2.45 -13.85
CA ALA A 231 10.32 1.04 -14.17
C ALA A 231 11.32 0.32 -13.25
N ALA A 232 12.43 0.97 -12.86
CA ALA A 232 13.33 0.44 -11.85
C ALA A 232 12.66 0.32 -10.47
N ALA A 233 11.87 1.31 -10.05
CA ALA A 233 11.12 1.25 -8.79
C ALA A 233 10.05 0.14 -8.80
N MET A 234 9.32 -0.03 -9.91
CA MET A 234 8.37 -1.13 -10.07
C MET A 234 9.06 -2.50 -10.08
N LEU A 235 10.24 -2.62 -10.66
CA LEU A 235 11.02 -3.87 -10.60
C LEU A 235 11.41 -4.21 -9.16
N LYS A 236 11.85 -3.23 -8.36
CA LYS A 236 12.10 -3.44 -6.92
C LYS A 236 10.85 -3.93 -6.19
N ILE A 237 9.67 -3.42 -6.53
CA ILE A 237 8.40 -3.89 -5.96
C ILE A 237 8.12 -5.35 -6.33
N LEU A 238 8.31 -5.74 -7.60
CA LEU A 238 8.15 -7.14 -8.03
C LEU A 238 9.09 -8.10 -7.30
N GLN A 239 10.28 -7.61 -6.92
CA GLN A 239 11.31 -8.36 -6.23
C GLN A 239 11.22 -8.25 -4.70
N SER A 240 10.22 -7.54 -4.16
CA SER A 240 10.04 -7.34 -2.72
C SER A 240 9.35 -8.52 -2.03
N ASP A 241 9.47 -8.57 -0.71
CA ASP A 241 8.80 -9.59 0.12
C ASP A 241 7.27 -9.43 0.17
N ASN A 242 6.72 -8.28 -0.25
CA ASN A 242 5.28 -8.09 -0.29
C ASN A 242 4.66 -8.79 -1.50
N ILE A 243 4.34 -10.06 -1.29
CA ILE A 243 3.71 -10.92 -2.29
C ILE A 243 2.40 -10.34 -2.86
N PHE A 244 1.60 -9.63 -2.07
CA PHE A 244 0.33 -9.07 -2.53
C PHE A 244 0.55 -7.93 -3.51
N LEU A 245 1.46 -7.02 -3.18
CA LEU A 245 1.81 -5.90 -4.04
C LEU A 245 2.51 -6.36 -5.32
N ALA A 246 3.47 -7.29 -5.21
CA ALA A 246 4.13 -7.87 -6.38
C ALA A 246 3.14 -8.61 -7.30
N THR A 247 2.23 -9.40 -6.73
CA THR A 247 1.15 -10.09 -7.46
C THR A 247 0.21 -9.11 -8.15
N HIS A 248 -0.17 -8.03 -7.47
CA HIS A 248 -1.00 -6.99 -8.08
C HIS A 248 -0.27 -6.34 -9.25
N LEU A 249 0.97 -5.89 -9.03
CA LEU A 249 1.78 -5.19 -10.01
C LEU A 249 1.96 -6.02 -11.29
N ILE A 250 2.36 -7.29 -11.18
CA ILE A 250 2.53 -8.12 -12.38
C ILE A 250 1.22 -8.31 -13.15
N LYS A 251 0.07 -8.35 -12.47
CA LYS A 251 -1.23 -8.51 -13.13
C LYS A 251 -1.63 -7.26 -13.92
N VAL A 252 -1.40 -6.08 -13.35
CA VAL A 252 -1.82 -4.81 -13.97
C VAL A 252 -0.83 -4.28 -15.00
N LEU A 253 0.45 -4.69 -14.96
CA LEU A 253 1.44 -4.22 -15.93
C LEU A 253 1.09 -4.65 -17.37
N PRO A 254 1.07 -3.72 -18.33
CA PRO A 254 0.81 -4.03 -19.74
C PRO A 254 1.93 -4.90 -20.31
N ILE A 255 1.60 -5.75 -21.29
CA ILE A 255 2.57 -6.67 -21.91
C ILE A 255 3.68 -5.91 -22.66
N GLU A 256 3.38 -4.69 -23.10
CA GLU A 256 4.27 -3.78 -23.81
C GLU A 256 5.47 -3.36 -22.94
N VAL A 257 5.37 -3.46 -21.61
CA VAL A 257 6.50 -3.23 -20.68
C VAL A 257 7.58 -4.30 -20.86
N PHE A 258 7.18 -5.50 -21.29
CA PHE A 258 8.04 -6.67 -21.44
C PHE A 258 8.36 -6.96 -22.91
N SER A 259 8.31 -5.94 -23.77
CA SER A 259 8.56 -6.10 -25.21
C SER A 259 10.04 -6.22 -25.59
N SER A 260 10.96 -5.94 -24.66
CA SER A 260 12.40 -6.04 -24.88
C SER A 260 12.98 -7.32 -24.26
N SER A 261 14.05 -7.84 -24.88
CA SER A 261 14.77 -9.01 -24.36
C SER A 261 15.26 -8.79 -22.93
N GLU A 262 15.79 -7.60 -22.64
CA GLU A 262 16.24 -7.22 -21.29
C GLU A 262 15.11 -7.31 -20.25
N ARG A 263 13.92 -6.78 -20.55
CA ARG A 263 12.78 -6.82 -19.62
C ARG A 263 12.25 -8.24 -19.41
N GLN A 264 12.26 -9.07 -20.45
CA GLN A 264 11.89 -10.49 -20.30
C GLN A 264 12.92 -11.26 -19.48
N LEU A 265 14.21 -10.94 -19.60
CA LEU A 265 15.26 -11.52 -18.76
C LEU A 265 15.08 -11.12 -17.29
N GLN A 266 14.83 -9.85 -17.00
CA GLN A 266 14.50 -9.37 -15.65
C GLN A 266 13.26 -10.06 -15.07
N LEU A 267 12.24 -10.31 -15.92
CA LEU A 267 11.03 -11.02 -15.52
C LEU A 267 11.34 -12.48 -15.14
N TRP A 268 12.23 -13.14 -15.89
CA TRP A 268 12.68 -14.49 -15.58
C TRP A 268 13.54 -14.53 -14.30
N GLU A 269 14.46 -13.60 -14.11
CA GLU A 269 15.25 -13.50 -12.88
C GLU A 269 14.34 -13.30 -11.65
N THR A 270 13.28 -12.51 -11.81
CA THR A 270 12.24 -12.35 -10.77
C THR A 270 11.51 -13.67 -10.52
N PHE A 271 11.23 -14.46 -11.56
CA PHE A 271 10.64 -15.80 -11.42
C PHE A 271 11.56 -16.73 -10.61
N GLU A 272 12.85 -16.79 -10.91
CA GLU A 272 13.80 -17.67 -10.21
C GLU A 272 13.92 -17.35 -8.72
N ASN A 273 13.79 -16.07 -8.34
CA ASN A 273 13.99 -15.61 -6.96
C ASN A 273 12.69 -15.40 -6.17
N SER A 274 11.52 -15.66 -6.76
CA SER A 274 10.23 -15.37 -6.12
C SER A 274 9.57 -16.60 -5.49
N GLN A 275 8.64 -16.34 -4.58
CA GLN A 275 7.81 -17.37 -3.97
C GLN A 275 6.89 -18.02 -5.02
N TYR A 276 6.53 -19.29 -4.80
CA TYR A 276 5.71 -20.09 -5.71
C TYR A 276 4.45 -19.37 -6.23
N ARG A 277 3.75 -18.60 -5.39
CA ARG A 277 2.56 -17.86 -5.83
C ARG A 277 2.88 -16.85 -6.93
N LEU A 278 3.92 -16.03 -6.76
CA LEU A 278 4.34 -15.04 -7.75
C LEU A 278 4.89 -15.71 -9.00
N GLN A 279 5.63 -16.82 -8.84
CA GLN A 279 6.11 -17.63 -9.95
C GLN A 279 4.99 -18.02 -10.91
N MET A 280 3.82 -18.40 -10.38
CA MET A 280 2.67 -18.77 -11.22
C MET A 280 2.08 -17.58 -11.98
N ASP A 281 2.00 -16.41 -11.35
CA ASP A 281 1.52 -15.18 -12.00
C ASP A 281 2.54 -14.65 -13.05
N LEU A 282 3.84 -14.84 -12.80
CA LEU A 282 4.91 -14.51 -13.75
C LEU A 282 4.87 -15.41 -14.99
N LEU A 283 4.63 -16.72 -14.81
CA LEU A 283 4.41 -17.64 -15.94
C LEU A 283 3.16 -17.26 -16.74
N ASP A 284 2.09 -16.81 -16.09
CA ASP A 284 0.91 -16.28 -16.80
C ASP A 284 1.22 -15.02 -17.60
N LYS A 285 2.06 -14.12 -17.07
CA LYS A 285 2.53 -12.96 -17.85
C LYS A 285 3.36 -13.40 -19.05
N LEU A 286 4.33 -14.30 -18.87
CA LEU A 286 5.17 -14.82 -19.95
C LEU A 286 4.34 -15.50 -21.04
N ASN A 287 3.26 -16.18 -20.67
CA ASN A 287 2.36 -16.86 -21.61
C ASN A 287 1.66 -15.90 -22.59
N ALA A 288 1.52 -14.63 -22.21
CA ALA A 288 0.93 -13.58 -23.04
C ALA A 288 1.95 -12.87 -23.94
N LEU A 289 3.24 -13.20 -23.84
CA LEU A 289 4.31 -12.54 -24.58
C LEU A 289 4.77 -13.36 -25.78
N THR A 290 5.24 -12.65 -26.81
CA THR A 290 6.17 -13.24 -27.79
C THR A 290 7.56 -13.23 -27.18
N LEU A 291 8.15 -14.40 -27.00
CA LEU A 291 9.37 -14.55 -26.24
C LEU A 291 10.63 -14.49 -27.10
N PHE A 292 11.69 -13.95 -26.52
CA PHE A 292 13.03 -14.01 -27.09
C PHE A 292 13.66 -15.39 -26.85
N PRO A 293 14.55 -15.86 -27.74
CA PRO A 293 15.16 -17.20 -27.65
C PRO A 293 15.77 -17.53 -26.28
N GLU A 294 16.39 -16.54 -25.62
CA GLU A 294 16.99 -16.71 -24.30
C GLU A 294 15.98 -17.22 -23.26
N ILE A 295 14.72 -16.76 -23.35
CA ILE A 295 13.64 -17.19 -22.45
C ILE A 295 13.14 -18.59 -22.81
N HIS A 296 13.05 -18.95 -24.10
CA HIS A 296 12.72 -20.32 -24.49
C HIS A 296 13.72 -21.32 -23.91
N SER A 297 15.01 -21.00 -24.01
CA SER A 297 16.09 -21.83 -23.47
C SER A 297 15.97 -21.99 -21.96
N LYS A 298 15.67 -20.89 -21.24
CA LYS A 298 15.41 -20.91 -19.80
C LYS A 298 14.20 -21.77 -19.42
N LEU A 299 13.07 -21.62 -20.12
CA LEU A 299 11.88 -22.44 -19.93
C LEU A 299 12.15 -23.93 -20.16
N LEU A 300 12.75 -24.29 -21.30
CA LEU A 300 13.05 -25.68 -21.65
C LEU A 300 14.00 -26.35 -20.64
N ASN A 301 15.00 -25.63 -20.16
CA ASN A 301 15.92 -26.16 -19.15
C ASN A 301 15.23 -26.29 -17.79
N GLY A 302 14.42 -25.29 -17.40
CA GLY A 302 13.69 -25.27 -16.13
C GLY A 302 12.63 -26.36 -15.98
N LEU A 303 12.14 -26.97 -17.07
CA LEU A 303 11.15 -28.05 -17.02
C LEU A 303 11.56 -29.24 -16.15
N ASN A 304 12.86 -29.60 -16.11
CA ASN A 304 13.31 -30.75 -15.31
C ASN A 304 13.31 -30.47 -13.80
N GLU A 305 13.39 -29.20 -13.39
CA GLU A 305 13.48 -28.78 -11.99
C GLU A 305 12.13 -28.29 -11.45
N ALA A 306 11.22 -27.89 -12.34
CA ALA A 306 9.89 -27.41 -12.02
C ALA A 306 8.99 -28.50 -11.44
N ASN A 307 8.10 -28.12 -10.50
CA ASN A 307 7.04 -29.00 -10.03
C ASN A 307 5.94 -29.19 -11.11
N PRO A 308 5.03 -30.18 -11.00
CA PRO A 308 4.05 -30.48 -12.05
C PRO A 308 3.16 -29.29 -12.45
N ALA A 309 2.81 -28.40 -11.52
CA ALA A 309 1.99 -27.24 -11.82
C ALA A 309 2.77 -26.17 -12.60
N GLN A 310 4.03 -25.94 -12.25
CA GLN A 310 4.95 -25.08 -13.00
C GLN A 310 5.25 -25.66 -14.38
N GLN A 311 5.56 -26.95 -14.48
CA GLN A 311 5.78 -27.64 -15.75
C GLN A 311 4.61 -27.41 -16.71
N LYS A 312 3.38 -27.62 -16.24
CA LYS A 312 2.17 -27.37 -17.04
C LYS A 312 2.11 -25.94 -17.58
N LYS A 313 2.40 -24.92 -16.76
CA LYS A 313 2.42 -23.52 -17.22
C LYS A 313 3.58 -23.23 -18.15
N MET A 314 4.78 -23.71 -17.86
CA MET A 314 5.96 -23.55 -18.73
C MET A 314 5.73 -24.16 -20.11
N LEU A 315 5.13 -25.35 -20.19
CA LEU A 315 4.77 -26.00 -21.44
C LEU A 315 3.73 -25.18 -22.21
N ALA A 316 2.71 -24.65 -21.54
CA ALA A 316 1.72 -23.77 -22.17
C ALA A 316 2.38 -22.50 -22.75
N VAL A 317 3.30 -21.88 -22.00
CA VAL A 317 4.09 -20.72 -22.45
C VAL A 317 4.86 -21.06 -23.72
N LEU A 318 5.58 -22.20 -23.72
CA LEU A 318 6.36 -22.67 -24.87
C LEU A 318 5.46 -22.95 -26.09
N GLN A 319 4.31 -23.60 -25.91
CA GLN A 319 3.38 -23.94 -26.99
C GLN A 319 2.83 -22.71 -27.74
N ASN A 320 2.77 -21.55 -27.08
CA ASN A 320 2.40 -20.28 -27.71
C ASN A 320 3.52 -19.66 -28.56
N GLN A 321 4.73 -20.25 -28.56
CA GLN A 321 5.87 -19.76 -29.32
C GLN A 321 6.02 -20.52 -30.64
N SER A 322 6.33 -19.78 -31.72
CA SER A 322 6.48 -20.32 -33.08
C SER A 322 7.82 -19.96 -33.74
N ASN A 323 8.76 -19.49 -32.91
CA ASN A 323 10.04 -18.88 -33.27
C ASN A 323 11.22 -19.50 -32.50
N LEU A 324 11.15 -20.78 -32.12
CA LEU A 324 12.28 -21.48 -31.50
C LEU A 324 13.48 -21.52 -32.44
N ASN A 325 14.67 -21.28 -31.89
CA ASN A 325 15.92 -21.43 -32.62
C ASN A 325 16.28 -22.92 -32.79
N LYS A 326 17.34 -23.19 -33.55
CA LYS A 326 17.78 -24.55 -33.84
C LYS A 326 18.07 -25.36 -32.58
N ALA A 327 18.82 -24.80 -31.62
CA ALA A 327 19.22 -25.50 -30.41
C ALA A 327 18.00 -25.86 -29.54
N GLU A 328 17.05 -24.94 -29.42
CA GLU A 328 15.78 -25.14 -28.70
C GLU A 328 14.93 -26.25 -29.34
N GLN A 329 14.83 -26.28 -30.67
CA GLN A 329 14.12 -27.37 -31.37
C GLN A 329 14.78 -28.73 -31.15
N PHE A 330 16.12 -28.80 -31.13
CA PHE A 330 16.83 -30.05 -30.83
C PHE A 330 16.66 -30.47 -29.37
N LEU A 331 16.57 -29.53 -28.43
CA LEU A 331 16.29 -29.83 -27.03
C LEU A 331 14.87 -30.35 -26.83
N ALA A 332 13.87 -29.75 -27.47
CA ALA A 332 12.50 -30.26 -27.47
C ALA A 332 12.41 -31.67 -28.07
N LEU A 333 13.11 -31.94 -29.18
CA LEU A 333 13.19 -33.30 -29.75
C LEU A 333 13.86 -34.28 -28.78
N LYS A 334 14.92 -33.86 -28.08
CA LYS A 334 15.59 -34.70 -27.08
C LYS A 334 14.59 -35.12 -26.00
N TYR A 335 13.81 -34.20 -25.44
CA TYR A 335 12.79 -34.54 -24.45
C TYR A 335 11.72 -35.49 -25.00
N LEU A 336 11.27 -35.26 -26.24
CA LEU A 336 10.33 -36.17 -26.92
C LEU A 336 10.90 -37.60 -27.04
N ASN A 337 12.18 -37.74 -27.42
CA ASN A 337 12.84 -39.04 -27.52
C ASN A 337 13.07 -39.72 -26.16
N GLU A 338 13.14 -38.94 -25.08
CA GLU A 338 13.21 -39.44 -23.70
C GLU A 338 11.82 -39.82 -23.14
N GLY A 339 10.74 -39.66 -23.92
CA GLY A 339 9.37 -39.92 -23.48
C GLY A 339 8.82 -38.87 -22.51
N LYS A 340 9.38 -37.65 -22.51
CA LYS A 340 8.95 -36.56 -21.62
C LYS A 340 8.04 -35.58 -22.35
N TRP A 341 6.89 -35.27 -21.73
CA TRP A 341 5.91 -34.29 -22.23
C TRP A 341 5.62 -34.50 -23.73
N GLU A 342 5.41 -35.75 -24.14
CA GLU A 342 5.44 -36.16 -25.54
C GLU A 342 4.46 -35.36 -26.40
N SER A 343 3.22 -35.21 -25.91
CA SER A 343 2.16 -34.50 -26.62
C SER A 343 2.48 -33.00 -26.77
N GLU A 344 3.08 -32.42 -25.73
CA GLU A 344 3.41 -31.00 -25.68
C GLU A 344 4.62 -30.68 -26.55
N MET A 345 5.67 -31.51 -26.51
CA MET A 345 6.87 -31.36 -27.35
C MET A 345 6.56 -31.60 -28.83
N GLU A 346 5.71 -32.57 -29.14
CA GLU A 346 5.25 -32.80 -30.52
C GLU A 346 4.46 -31.59 -31.04
N ALA A 347 3.49 -31.08 -30.26
CA ALA A 347 2.72 -29.90 -30.64
C ALA A 347 3.61 -28.65 -30.80
N LEU A 348 4.58 -28.46 -29.89
CA LEU A 348 5.54 -27.37 -29.94
C LEU A 348 6.39 -27.41 -31.22
N LEU A 349 6.92 -28.58 -31.60
CA LEU A 349 7.73 -28.71 -32.81
C LEU A 349 6.90 -28.47 -34.08
N LYS A 350 5.66 -28.97 -34.13
CA LYS A 350 4.74 -28.79 -35.27
C LYS A 350 4.31 -27.34 -35.47
N SER A 351 4.23 -26.53 -34.41
CA SER A 351 3.81 -25.13 -34.49
C SER A 351 4.91 -24.18 -35.00
N GLN A 352 6.15 -24.65 -35.16
CA GLN A 352 7.27 -23.79 -35.54
C GLN A 352 7.18 -23.31 -36.99
N LYS A 353 7.23 -21.98 -37.20
CA LYS A 353 7.22 -21.37 -38.54
C LYS A 353 8.38 -21.85 -39.41
N LYS A 354 9.50 -22.20 -38.78
CA LYS A 354 10.70 -22.71 -39.45
C LYS A 354 11.29 -23.89 -38.68
N LEU A 355 10.85 -25.09 -39.05
CA LEU A 355 11.43 -26.33 -38.54
C LEU A 355 12.80 -26.59 -39.21
N ASP A 356 13.81 -26.96 -38.41
CA ASP A 356 15.13 -27.33 -38.94
C ASP A 356 15.01 -28.52 -39.92
N LYS A 357 15.77 -28.46 -41.01
CA LYS A 357 15.70 -29.46 -42.09
C LYS A 357 15.94 -30.88 -41.59
N LYS A 358 16.78 -31.07 -40.55
CA LYS A 358 17.07 -32.39 -39.98
C LYS A 358 15.90 -32.97 -39.17
N LEU A 359 14.96 -32.13 -38.74
CA LEU A 359 13.79 -32.53 -37.95
C LEU A 359 12.60 -32.91 -38.84
N LYS A 360 12.50 -32.35 -40.06
CA LYS A 360 11.44 -32.68 -41.04
C LYS A 360 11.39 -34.16 -41.41
N THR A 361 12.53 -34.85 -41.35
CA THR A 361 12.64 -36.28 -41.61
C THR A 361 12.01 -37.18 -40.53
N ILE A 362 11.73 -36.64 -39.33
CA ILE A 362 11.19 -37.42 -38.19
C ILE A 362 9.65 -37.49 -38.22
N GLU A 363 8.98 -36.51 -38.85
CA GLU A 363 7.51 -36.52 -39.04
C GLU A 363 7.02 -37.63 -39.97
N HIS A 364 7.89 -38.25 -40.77
CA HIS A 364 7.52 -39.27 -41.76
C HIS A 364 7.94 -40.69 -41.35
N SER A 365 8.45 -40.88 -40.12
CA SER A 365 8.95 -42.17 -39.63
C SER A 365 8.19 -42.76 -38.44
N LYS A 366 7.06 -42.17 -38.05
CA LYS A 366 6.03 -42.78 -37.20
C LYS A 366 4.75 -42.87 -38.02
#